data_AF-A0A9X2TAA1-F1
#
_entry.id   AF-A0A9X2TAA1-F1
#
_cell.length_a   1.000
_cell.length_b   1.000
_cell.length_c   1.000
_cell.angle_alpha   90.00
_cell.angle_beta   90.00
_cell.angle_gamma   90.00
#
_symmetry.space_group_name_H-M   'P 1'
#
loop_
_entity.id
_entity.type
_entity.pdbx_description
1 polymer ?
#
loop_
_entity_poly.entity_id
_entity_poly.type
_entity_poly.pdbx_seq_one_letter_code
_entity_poly.pdbx_strand_id
1 'polypeptide(L)'
;MSNDSSRDKYRALEGRMRMLAEDEGNVFVPSPEPEGSVQYVFICMEPSLGGRSAEELQARIEAGARNFLNSVEDFILHFCAHRYLCDSGERYHVTDVSKGAMPVSSAGANRRERYDRWYSLLQEEIDLVATSDAHCYAVGKSVDEFLSERDFQWPFTYLLHYSPQAARARNKGIEGNEDRFEAFRETVSAEDVLSVAEQTLEASSVPSRFQEEVLSRLEERGLTSSQKKLIFNYKLTFEE
;
A
#
# COMPACT_ATOMS: atom_id res chain seq x y z
N MET A 1 9.56 21.80 13.22
CA MET A 1 9.66 22.28 11.81
C MET A 1 8.24 22.56 11.34
N SER A 2 7.96 23.65 10.61
CA SER A 2 6.58 23.93 10.20
C SER A 2 6.11 22.89 9.18
N ASN A 3 4.83 22.50 9.26
CA ASN A 3 4.22 21.47 8.43
C ASN A 3 4.34 21.77 6.92
N ASP A 4 4.34 23.06 6.55
CA ASP A 4 4.50 23.53 5.18
C ASP A 4 5.86 23.15 4.57
N SER A 5 6.94 23.16 5.37
CA SER A 5 8.28 22.83 4.86
C SER A 5 8.45 21.35 4.54
N SER A 6 7.81 20.45 5.29
CA SER A 6 7.84 19.01 5.01
C SER A 6 6.99 18.67 3.78
N ARG A 7 5.84 19.33 3.65
CA ARG A 7 4.94 19.18 2.52
C ARG A 7 5.56 19.60 1.18
N ASP A 8 6.25 20.73 1.17
CA ASP A 8 6.93 21.21 -0.04
C ASP A 8 8.07 20.28 -0.47
N LYS A 9 8.81 19.71 0.50
CA LYS A 9 9.83 18.68 0.22
C LYS A 9 9.22 17.42 -0.37
N TYR A 10 8.08 16.98 0.15
CA TYR A 10 7.40 15.78 -0.34
C TYR A 10 6.93 15.97 -1.78
N ARG A 11 6.32 17.13 -2.08
CA ARG A 11 5.94 17.50 -3.44
C ARG A 11 7.14 17.60 -4.40
N ALA A 12 8.27 18.14 -3.95
CA ALA A 12 9.49 18.17 -4.75
C ALA A 12 10.04 16.76 -5.03
N LEU A 13 9.95 15.85 -4.05
CA LEU A 13 10.29 14.44 -4.24
C LEU A 13 9.34 13.76 -5.23
N GLU A 14 8.02 13.97 -5.11
CA GLU A 14 7.04 13.46 -6.09
C GLU A 14 7.34 13.97 -7.51
N GLY A 15 7.79 15.22 -7.66
CA GLY A 15 8.23 15.76 -8.94
C GLY A 15 9.39 14.96 -9.56
N ARG A 16 10.38 14.56 -8.74
CA ARG A 16 11.49 13.70 -9.21
C ARG A 16 11.04 12.29 -9.54
N MET A 17 10.17 11.71 -8.72
CA MET A 17 9.60 10.40 -8.98
C MET A 17 8.77 10.39 -10.27
N ARG A 18 8.00 11.46 -10.53
CA ARG A 18 7.26 11.63 -11.78
C ARG A 18 8.19 11.69 -12.98
N MET A 19 9.23 12.52 -12.93
CA MET A 19 10.21 12.60 -14.02
C MET A 19 10.84 11.24 -14.32
N LEU A 20 11.19 10.45 -13.28
CA LEU A 20 11.73 9.11 -13.47
C LEU A 20 10.72 8.16 -14.11
N ALA A 21 9.45 8.16 -13.66
CA ALA A 21 8.42 7.34 -14.26
C ALA A 21 8.22 7.68 -15.75
N GLU A 22 8.17 8.96 -16.10
CA GLU A 22 7.99 9.44 -17.47
C GLU A 22 9.20 9.09 -18.37
N ASP A 23 10.43 9.22 -17.87
CA ASP A 23 11.66 8.82 -18.58
C ASP A 23 11.68 7.32 -18.89
N GLU A 24 11.12 6.50 -18.00
CA GLU A 24 10.93 5.06 -18.21
C GLU A 24 9.71 4.71 -19.08
N GLY A 25 8.95 5.70 -19.56
CA GLY A 25 7.75 5.51 -20.38
C GLY A 25 6.54 4.98 -19.60
N ASN A 26 6.50 5.18 -18.28
CA ASN A 26 5.43 4.71 -17.39
C ASN A 26 4.54 5.87 -16.91
N VAL A 27 3.33 5.54 -16.44
CA VAL A 27 2.43 6.53 -15.83
C VAL A 27 2.77 6.69 -14.36
N PHE A 28 3.09 7.90 -13.91
CA PHE A 28 3.34 8.16 -12.49
C PHE A 28 2.05 8.04 -11.66
N VAL A 29 2.06 7.19 -10.63
CA VAL A 29 0.94 7.00 -9.71
C VAL A 29 1.34 7.42 -8.29
N PRO A 30 0.88 8.59 -7.81
CA PRO A 30 1.19 9.04 -6.46
C PRO A 30 0.48 8.21 -5.39
N SER A 31 1.18 7.94 -4.30
CA SER A 31 0.60 7.43 -3.04
C SER A 31 -0.30 8.50 -2.39
N PRO A 32 -1.17 8.12 -1.44
CA PRO A 32 -1.79 9.09 -0.53
C PRO A 32 -0.70 9.91 0.17
N GLU A 33 -0.91 11.23 0.29
CA GLU A 33 0.02 12.13 0.98
C GLU A 33 -0.09 11.89 2.50
N PRO A 34 1.01 11.67 3.24
CA PRO A 34 0.92 11.48 4.68
C PRO A 34 0.54 12.78 5.40
N GLU A 35 -0.35 12.70 6.38
CA GLU A 35 -0.78 13.87 7.18
C GLU A 35 0.29 14.38 8.17
N GLY A 36 1.34 13.60 8.38
CA GLY A 36 2.43 13.89 9.31
C GLY A 36 3.41 12.73 9.37
N SER A 37 4.33 12.77 10.34
CA SER A 37 5.29 11.69 10.54
C SER A 37 4.60 10.38 10.94
N VAL A 38 5.11 9.26 10.41
CA VAL A 38 4.50 7.93 10.58
C VAL A 38 5.41 6.99 11.37
N GLN A 39 4.80 6.07 12.11
CA GLN A 39 5.47 5.00 12.86
C GLN A 39 5.68 3.76 11.98
N TYR A 40 4.84 3.60 10.95
CA TYR A 40 4.90 2.43 10.09
C TYR A 40 4.94 2.82 8.61
N VAL A 41 5.74 2.11 7.82
CA VAL A 41 5.76 2.28 6.36
C VAL A 41 5.55 0.94 5.66
N PHE A 42 4.48 0.84 4.87
CA PHE A 42 4.23 -0.31 4.00
C PHE A 42 4.87 -0.05 2.64
N ILE A 43 5.85 -0.88 2.28
CA ILE A 43 6.59 -0.79 1.02
C ILE A 43 6.08 -1.92 0.11
N CYS A 44 5.27 -1.54 -0.86
CA CYS A 44 4.70 -2.40 -1.88
C CYS A 44 5.59 -2.43 -3.14
N MET A 45 5.13 -3.10 -4.20
CA MET A 45 5.93 -3.41 -5.37
C MET A 45 5.97 -2.26 -6.40
N GLU A 46 5.06 -2.33 -7.36
CA GLU A 46 4.87 -1.35 -8.42
C GLU A 46 3.38 -1.28 -8.76
N PRO A 47 2.84 -0.10 -9.13
CA PRO A 47 1.49 0.00 -9.60
C PRO A 47 1.37 -0.63 -11.00
N SER A 48 0.16 -1.01 -11.38
CA SER A 48 -0.13 -1.50 -12.72
C SER A 48 -1.23 -0.66 -13.38
N LEU A 49 -1.27 -0.67 -14.71
CA LEU A 49 -2.39 -0.08 -15.46
C LEU A 49 -3.73 -0.79 -15.16
N GLY A 50 -3.66 -2.02 -14.65
CA GLY A 50 -4.83 -2.90 -14.55
C GLY A 50 -5.43 -3.16 -15.93
N GLY A 51 -6.74 -2.95 -16.05
CA GLY A 51 -7.46 -3.04 -17.33
C GLY A 51 -7.57 -1.72 -18.12
N ARG A 52 -6.82 -0.68 -17.74
CA ARG A 52 -6.90 0.67 -18.34
C ARG A 52 -5.79 0.91 -19.35
N SER A 53 -6.00 1.90 -20.23
CA SER A 53 -4.91 2.51 -20.99
C SER A 53 -4.04 3.42 -20.11
N ALA A 54 -2.87 3.80 -20.61
CA ALA A 54 -2.01 4.77 -19.93
C ALA A 54 -2.71 6.14 -19.80
N GLU A 55 -3.37 6.59 -20.87
CA GLU A 55 -4.11 7.85 -20.92
C GLU A 55 -5.29 7.86 -19.94
N GLU A 56 -6.02 6.75 -19.84
CA GLU A 56 -7.13 6.62 -18.89
C GLU A 56 -6.64 6.68 -17.44
N LEU A 57 -5.52 6.03 -17.13
CA LEU A 57 -4.94 6.10 -15.79
C LEU A 57 -4.44 7.51 -15.50
N GLN A 58 -3.71 8.13 -16.43
CA GLN A 58 -3.21 9.50 -16.30
C GLN A 58 -4.35 10.49 -16.04
N ALA A 59 -5.44 10.41 -16.82
CA ALA A 59 -6.61 11.26 -16.63
C ALA A 59 -7.24 11.08 -15.24
N ARG A 60 -7.25 9.87 -14.67
CA ARG A 60 -7.73 9.62 -13.31
C ARG A 60 -6.81 10.22 -12.24
N ILE A 61 -5.49 10.14 -12.43
CA ILE A 61 -4.52 10.72 -11.49
C ILE A 61 -4.62 12.25 -11.47
N GLU A 62 -4.68 12.89 -12.64
CA GLU A 62 -4.89 14.33 -12.79
C GLU A 62 -6.22 14.78 -12.16
N ALA A 63 -7.23 13.93 -12.29
CA ALA A 63 -8.53 14.09 -11.68
C ALA A 63 -8.54 13.98 -10.15
N GLY A 64 -7.45 13.53 -9.51
CA GLY A 64 -7.30 13.42 -8.06
C GLY A 64 -7.24 11.99 -7.51
N ALA A 65 -7.22 10.95 -8.36
CA ALA A 65 -7.04 9.58 -7.88
C ALA A 65 -5.63 9.37 -7.31
N ARG A 66 -5.51 8.44 -6.36
CA ARG A 66 -4.26 8.04 -5.71
C ARG A 66 -4.14 6.53 -5.70
N ASN A 67 -2.91 6.04 -5.56
CA ASN A 67 -2.65 4.63 -5.34
C ASN A 67 -3.26 4.16 -4.01
N PHE A 68 -3.42 2.84 -3.84
CA PHE A 68 -3.89 2.20 -2.61
C PHE A 68 -5.29 2.63 -2.12
N LEU A 69 -6.10 3.33 -2.93
CA LEU A 69 -7.44 3.80 -2.54
C LEU A 69 -8.52 3.33 -3.53
N ASN A 70 -8.36 2.16 -4.16
CA ASN A 70 -9.24 1.76 -5.25
C ASN A 70 -9.88 0.37 -5.09
N SER A 71 -9.28 -0.56 -4.36
CA SER A 71 -9.74 -1.96 -4.26
C SER A 71 -10.00 -2.41 -2.83
N VAL A 72 -10.81 -3.46 -2.66
CA VAL A 72 -11.07 -4.11 -1.36
C VAL A 72 -9.75 -4.53 -0.71
N GLU A 73 -8.81 -5.05 -1.48
CA GLU A 73 -7.50 -5.48 -0.99
C GLU A 73 -6.66 -4.31 -0.45
N ASP A 74 -6.75 -3.13 -1.07
CA ASP A 74 -6.10 -1.93 -0.52
C ASP A 74 -6.73 -1.57 0.83
N PHE A 75 -8.06 -1.55 0.92
CA PHE A 75 -8.75 -1.24 2.16
C PHE A 75 -8.60 -2.32 3.23
N ILE A 76 -8.30 -3.58 2.87
CA ILE A 76 -7.88 -4.60 3.83
C ILE A 76 -6.54 -4.23 4.47
N LEU A 77 -5.59 -3.70 3.69
CA LEU A 77 -4.31 -3.23 4.24
C LEU A 77 -4.55 -2.07 5.21
N HIS A 78 -5.33 -1.06 4.80
CA HIS A 78 -5.70 0.07 5.66
C HIS A 78 -6.43 -0.38 6.93
N PHE A 79 -7.43 -1.26 6.80
CA PHE A 79 -8.16 -1.84 7.92
C PHE A 79 -7.23 -2.55 8.91
N CYS A 80 -6.32 -3.41 8.43
CA CYS A 80 -5.44 -4.14 9.32
C CYS A 80 -4.41 -3.24 10.01
N ALA A 81 -3.88 -2.25 9.29
CA ALA A 81 -2.99 -1.25 9.88
C ALA A 81 -3.69 -0.48 11.00
N HIS A 82 -4.90 0.01 10.77
CA HIS A 82 -5.68 0.71 11.80
C HIS A 82 -6.09 -0.18 12.97
N ARG A 83 -6.45 -1.44 12.70
CA ARG A 83 -7.11 -2.30 13.71
C ARG A 83 -6.13 -3.06 14.59
N TYR A 84 -4.99 -3.47 14.03
CA TYR A 84 -4.07 -4.42 14.66
C TYR A 84 -2.63 -3.91 14.79
N LEU A 85 -2.28 -2.79 14.15
CA LEU A 85 -0.91 -2.27 14.19
C LEU A 85 -0.81 -0.93 14.92
N CYS A 86 -1.58 0.08 14.49
CA CYS A 86 -1.47 1.42 15.03
C CYS A 86 -2.18 1.56 16.38
N ASP A 87 -1.45 2.04 17.38
CA ASP A 87 -2.02 2.56 18.61
C ASP A 87 -2.66 3.94 18.41
N SER A 88 -3.36 4.44 19.44
CA SER A 88 -3.99 5.77 19.40
C SER A 88 -2.96 6.87 19.14
N GLY A 89 -3.10 7.54 17.98
CA GLY A 89 -2.22 8.63 17.56
C GLY A 89 -1.07 8.19 16.66
N GLU A 90 -0.84 6.88 16.51
CA GLU A 90 0.10 6.35 15.53
C GLU A 90 -0.48 6.40 14.12
N ARG A 91 0.42 6.46 13.14
CA ARG A 91 0.10 6.59 11.71
C ARG A 91 0.99 5.69 10.89
N TYR A 92 0.54 5.43 9.68
CA TYR A 92 1.30 4.67 8.69
C TYR A 92 1.30 5.38 7.34
N HIS A 93 2.30 5.05 6.52
CA HIS A 93 2.40 5.44 5.11
C HIS A 93 2.38 4.19 4.24
N VAL A 94 1.75 4.25 3.06
CA VAL A 94 1.77 3.17 2.07
C VAL A 94 2.40 3.69 0.79
N THR A 95 3.46 3.03 0.33
CA THR A 95 4.20 3.38 -0.89
C THR A 95 4.57 2.15 -1.70
N ASP A 96 5.11 2.36 -2.89
CA ASP A 96 5.70 1.33 -3.74
C ASP A 96 7.21 1.57 -3.86
N VAL A 97 7.98 0.51 -4.11
CA VAL A 97 9.40 0.66 -4.50
C VAL A 97 9.52 1.51 -5.76
N SER A 98 8.65 1.29 -6.76
CA SER A 98 8.58 2.14 -7.96
C SER A 98 7.17 2.68 -8.18
N LYS A 99 7.04 3.95 -8.58
CA LYS A 99 5.74 4.62 -8.76
C LYS A 99 5.27 4.68 -10.22
N GLY A 100 5.97 4.01 -11.13
CA GLY A 100 5.63 3.96 -12.55
C GLY A 100 4.69 2.78 -12.86
N ALA A 101 3.45 3.07 -13.25
CA ALA A 101 2.48 2.08 -13.67
C ALA A 101 2.73 1.62 -15.10
N MET A 102 2.69 0.29 -15.27
CA MET A 102 2.89 -0.40 -16.55
C MET A 102 1.91 -1.57 -16.72
N PRO A 103 1.77 -2.14 -17.93
CA PRO A 103 1.00 -3.37 -18.11
C PRO A 103 1.54 -4.49 -17.21
N VAL A 104 0.65 -5.31 -16.63
CA VAL A 104 1.03 -6.42 -15.74
C VAL A 104 2.00 -7.40 -16.41
N SER A 105 1.88 -7.58 -17.73
CA SER A 105 2.79 -8.41 -18.53
C SER A 105 4.24 -7.90 -18.53
N SER A 106 4.46 -6.62 -18.24
CA SER A 106 5.77 -5.97 -18.20
C SER A 106 6.33 -5.84 -16.78
N ALA A 107 5.49 -6.02 -15.75
CA ALA A 107 5.86 -5.82 -14.35
C ALA A 107 7.03 -6.73 -13.90
N GLY A 108 7.06 -7.97 -14.40
CA GLY A 108 8.16 -8.91 -14.12
C GLY A 108 9.45 -8.64 -14.89
N ALA A 109 9.37 -7.97 -16.04
CA ALA A 109 10.54 -7.67 -16.86
C ALA A 109 11.38 -6.58 -16.21
N ASN A 110 12.68 -6.85 -16.06
CA ASN A 110 13.67 -5.92 -15.52
C ASN A 110 13.29 -5.31 -14.16
N ARG A 111 12.55 -6.06 -13.31
CA ARG A 111 12.09 -5.56 -12.00
C ARG A 111 13.27 -5.15 -11.13
N ARG A 112 14.34 -5.96 -11.12
CA ARG A 112 15.55 -5.66 -10.35
C ARG A 112 16.16 -4.33 -10.78
N GLU A 113 16.43 -4.14 -12.07
CA GLU A 113 17.04 -2.87 -12.51
C GLU A 113 16.10 -1.67 -12.29
N ARG A 114 14.78 -1.86 -12.41
CA ARG A 114 13.80 -0.82 -12.07
C ARG A 114 13.89 -0.46 -10.59
N TYR A 115 13.81 -1.43 -9.69
CA TYR A 115 13.92 -1.14 -8.26
C TYR A 115 15.26 -0.49 -7.90
N ASP A 116 16.36 -0.89 -8.56
CA ASP A 116 17.67 -0.26 -8.36
C ASP A 116 17.66 1.23 -8.68
N ARG A 117 17.00 1.64 -9.77
CA ARG A 117 16.87 3.06 -10.16
C ARG A 117 15.98 3.86 -9.22
N TRP A 118 14.96 3.22 -8.66
CA TRP A 118 14.00 3.87 -7.77
C TRP A 118 14.43 3.91 -6.30
N TYR A 119 15.40 3.07 -5.91
CA TYR A 119 15.77 2.85 -4.51
C TYR A 119 16.13 4.12 -3.75
N SER A 120 16.93 5.01 -4.34
CA SER A 120 17.32 6.25 -3.66
C SER A 120 16.11 7.16 -3.41
N LEU A 121 15.15 7.21 -4.34
CA LEU A 121 13.93 8.01 -4.15
C LEU A 121 13.00 7.40 -3.09
N LEU A 122 12.96 6.07 -3.00
CA LEU A 122 12.26 5.37 -1.91
C LEU A 122 12.89 5.71 -0.55
N GLN A 123 14.22 5.66 -0.44
CA GLN A 123 14.91 6.02 0.81
C GLN A 123 14.60 7.47 1.21
N GLU A 124 14.69 8.40 0.26
CA GLU A 124 14.34 9.80 0.50
C GLU A 124 12.87 10.00 0.89
N GLU A 125 11.96 9.18 0.38
CA GLU A 125 10.54 9.20 0.79
C GLU A 125 10.40 8.80 2.26
N ILE A 126 11.00 7.66 2.63
CA ILE A 126 10.92 7.12 3.99
C ILE A 126 11.57 8.11 4.97
N ASP A 127 12.76 8.62 4.67
CA ASP A 127 13.46 9.60 5.53
C ASP A 127 12.66 10.89 5.76
N LEU A 128 11.78 11.24 4.82
CA LEU A 128 10.95 12.44 4.90
C LEU A 128 9.67 12.22 5.73
N VAL A 129 9.09 11.02 5.69
CA VAL A 129 7.77 10.73 6.27
C VAL A 129 7.86 9.94 7.57
N ALA A 130 8.93 9.16 7.77
CA ALA A 130 9.07 8.28 8.92
C ALA A 130 9.55 9.04 10.17
N THR A 131 9.10 8.57 11.34
CA THR A 131 9.74 8.85 12.61
C THR A 131 11.07 8.11 12.72
N SER A 132 11.99 8.54 13.59
CA SER A 132 13.34 7.96 13.69
C SER A 132 13.36 6.50 14.15
N ASP A 133 12.28 6.04 14.76
CA ASP A 133 12.03 4.70 15.28
C ASP A 133 10.97 3.94 14.47
N ALA A 134 10.65 4.42 13.26
CA ALA A 134 9.65 3.78 12.42
C ALA A 134 10.04 2.37 11.99
N HIS A 135 9.03 1.52 11.82
CA HIS A 135 9.16 0.16 11.32
C HIS A 135 8.58 0.01 9.93
N CYS A 136 9.29 -0.70 9.06
CA CYS A 136 8.87 -0.94 7.68
C CYS A 136 8.25 -2.33 7.50
N TYR A 137 7.29 -2.46 6.59
CA TYR A 137 6.74 -3.74 6.16
C TYR A 137 7.03 -3.92 4.67
N ALA A 138 7.82 -4.94 4.35
CA ALA A 138 8.11 -5.33 2.97
C ALA A 138 6.93 -6.17 2.43
N VAL A 139 6.04 -5.54 1.68
CA VAL A 139 4.79 -6.17 1.22
C VAL A 139 5.05 -7.01 -0.02
N GLY A 140 5.19 -8.31 0.19
CA GLY A 140 5.46 -9.30 -0.86
C GLY A 140 6.93 -9.68 -1.01
N LYS A 141 7.15 -10.89 -1.51
CA LYS A 141 8.47 -11.54 -1.49
C LYS A 141 9.52 -10.79 -2.29
N SER A 142 9.12 -10.18 -3.42
CA SER A 142 10.05 -9.42 -4.25
C SER A 142 10.57 -8.16 -3.56
N VAL A 143 9.77 -7.51 -2.70
CA VAL A 143 10.22 -6.36 -1.91
C VAL A 143 11.14 -6.83 -0.79
N ASP A 144 10.73 -7.89 -0.07
CA ASP A 144 11.52 -8.49 1.01
C ASP A 144 12.92 -8.93 0.56
N GLU A 145 13.00 -9.65 -0.56
CA GLU A 145 14.27 -10.05 -1.18
C GLU A 145 15.09 -8.82 -1.61
N PHE A 146 14.45 -7.85 -2.26
CA PHE A 146 15.11 -6.64 -2.74
C PHE A 146 15.73 -5.81 -1.61
N LEU A 147 15.00 -5.64 -0.50
CA LEU A 147 15.47 -4.92 0.68
C LEU A 147 16.51 -5.72 1.47
N SER A 148 16.36 -7.04 1.60
CA SER A 148 17.31 -7.91 2.29
C SER A 148 18.67 -8.00 1.59
N GLU A 149 18.69 -7.93 0.26
CA GLU A 149 19.93 -7.88 -0.53
C GLU A 149 20.64 -6.53 -0.44
N ARG A 150 20.07 -5.56 0.27
CA ARG A 150 20.61 -4.22 0.47
C ARG A 150 20.82 -4.00 1.95
N ASP A 151 21.78 -3.14 2.29
CA ASP A 151 21.91 -2.61 3.65
C ASP A 151 20.79 -1.60 3.93
N PHE A 152 19.52 -2.03 3.77
CA PHE A 152 18.35 -1.20 4.01
C PHE A 152 18.34 -0.78 5.48
N GLN A 153 18.25 0.53 5.69
CA GLN A 153 18.62 1.14 6.97
C GLN A 153 17.51 1.07 8.02
N TRP A 154 16.28 0.79 7.59
CA TRP A 154 15.11 0.74 8.44
C TRP A 154 14.84 -0.69 8.89
N PRO A 155 14.46 -0.93 10.16
CA PRO A 155 13.99 -2.24 10.57
C PRO A 155 12.76 -2.60 9.74
N PHE A 156 12.70 -3.85 9.26
CA PHE A 156 11.56 -4.29 8.47
C PHE A 156 11.16 -5.73 8.71
N THR A 157 9.87 -6.00 8.49
CA THR A 157 9.27 -7.34 8.54
C THR A 157 8.63 -7.66 7.20
N TYR A 158 8.74 -8.91 6.75
CA TYR A 158 7.98 -9.40 5.62
C TYR A 158 6.47 -9.35 5.91
N LEU A 159 5.71 -8.76 4.99
CA LEU A 159 4.25 -8.83 5.00
C LEU A 159 3.74 -9.56 3.76
N LEU A 160 2.75 -10.42 3.95
CA LEU A 160 2.14 -11.15 2.84
C LEU A 160 1.58 -10.17 1.78
N HIS A 161 1.73 -10.47 0.49
CA HIS A 161 1.21 -9.59 -0.55
C HIS A 161 -0.34 -9.65 -0.63
N TYR A 162 -1.01 -8.49 -0.74
CA TYR A 162 -2.48 -8.39 -0.71
C TYR A 162 -3.16 -8.81 -2.02
N SER A 163 -2.44 -8.96 -3.15
CA SER A 163 -3.04 -9.42 -4.42
C SER A 163 -3.69 -10.80 -4.31
N PRO A 164 -4.78 -11.08 -5.06
CA PRO A 164 -5.38 -12.41 -5.18
C PRO A 164 -4.38 -13.51 -5.59
N GLN A 165 -3.29 -13.17 -6.28
CA GLN A 165 -2.24 -14.11 -6.67
C GLN A 165 -1.55 -14.76 -5.45
N ALA A 166 -1.64 -14.15 -4.27
CA ALA A 166 -1.09 -14.69 -3.03
C ALA A 166 -2.00 -15.74 -2.34
N ALA A 167 -3.08 -16.20 -2.98
CA ALA A 167 -4.06 -17.13 -2.37
C ALA A 167 -3.42 -18.38 -1.74
N ARG A 168 -2.40 -18.97 -2.39
CA ARG A 168 -1.68 -20.13 -1.84
C ARG A 168 -0.97 -19.78 -0.53
N ALA A 169 -0.31 -18.63 -0.47
CA ALA A 169 0.40 -18.18 0.72
C ALA A 169 -0.57 -17.79 1.84
N ARG A 170 -1.74 -17.21 1.52
CA ARG A 170 -2.81 -16.97 2.50
C ARG A 170 -3.27 -18.25 3.18
N ASN A 171 -3.46 -19.32 2.41
CA ASN A 171 -3.82 -20.63 2.96
C ASN A 171 -2.71 -21.21 3.82
N LYS A 172 -1.45 -21.09 3.37
CA LYS A 172 -0.30 -21.58 4.12
C LYS A 172 -0.18 -20.93 5.50
N GLY A 173 -0.44 -19.63 5.62
CA GLY A 173 -0.41 -18.98 6.94
C GLY A 173 -1.58 -19.33 7.87
N ILE A 174 -2.57 -20.09 7.40
CA ILE A 174 -3.59 -20.70 8.27
C ILE A 174 -3.12 -22.05 8.83
N GLU A 175 -2.17 -22.73 8.19
CA GLU A 175 -1.70 -24.05 8.63
C GLU A 175 -1.16 -23.97 10.08
N GLY A 176 -1.74 -24.77 10.97
CA GLY A 176 -1.43 -24.75 12.41
C GLY A 176 -2.15 -23.68 13.23
N ASN A 177 -2.98 -22.84 12.60
CA ASN A 177 -3.80 -21.80 13.21
C ASN A 177 -5.29 -21.95 12.84
N GLU A 178 -5.73 -23.13 12.42
CA GLU A 178 -7.08 -23.37 11.88
C GLU A 178 -8.18 -22.98 12.87
N ASP A 179 -8.09 -23.44 14.12
CA ASP A 179 -9.08 -23.13 15.16
C ASP A 179 -9.13 -21.62 15.48
N ARG A 180 -7.95 -20.97 15.51
CA ARG A 180 -7.84 -19.52 15.71
C ARG A 180 -8.46 -18.76 14.53
N PHE A 181 -8.24 -19.22 13.31
CA PHE A 181 -8.82 -18.64 12.11
C PHE A 181 -10.34 -18.80 12.10
N GLU A 182 -10.88 -19.98 12.45
CA GLU A 182 -12.32 -20.21 12.48
C GLU A 182 -13.02 -19.38 13.57
N ALA A 183 -12.38 -19.15 14.72
CA ALA A 183 -12.89 -18.19 15.71
C ALA A 183 -12.83 -16.75 15.18
N PHE A 184 -11.73 -16.38 14.51
CA PHE A 184 -11.48 -15.02 14.02
C PHE A 184 -12.39 -14.61 12.85
N ARG A 185 -12.65 -15.50 11.89
CA ARG A 185 -13.37 -15.16 10.66
C ARG A 185 -14.79 -14.63 10.90
N GLU A 186 -15.38 -14.91 12.06
CA GLU A 186 -16.70 -14.41 12.45
C GLU A 186 -16.62 -13.06 13.19
N THR A 187 -15.43 -12.60 13.57
CA THR A 187 -15.21 -11.31 14.25
C THR A 187 -14.92 -10.15 13.29
N VAL A 188 -14.86 -10.41 11.98
CA VAL A 188 -14.58 -9.38 10.96
C VAL A 188 -15.61 -9.48 9.84
N SER A 189 -16.16 -8.33 9.50
CA SER A 189 -17.21 -8.13 8.51
C SER A 189 -16.75 -7.19 7.37
N ALA A 190 -17.55 -7.11 6.31
CA ALA A 190 -17.33 -6.12 5.26
C ALA A 190 -17.59 -4.69 5.75
N GLU A 191 -18.50 -4.51 6.72
CA GLU A 191 -18.80 -3.21 7.33
C GLU A 191 -17.58 -2.63 8.06
N ASP A 192 -16.79 -3.49 8.71
CA ASP A 192 -15.55 -3.07 9.39
C ASP A 192 -14.54 -2.48 8.40
N VAL A 193 -14.38 -3.13 7.23
CA VAL A 193 -13.47 -2.65 6.17
C VAL A 193 -14.04 -1.39 5.50
N LEU A 194 -15.36 -1.33 5.29
CA LEU A 194 -16.03 -0.17 4.71
C LEU A 194 -15.87 1.07 5.59
N SER A 195 -16.06 0.94 6.90
CA SER A 195 -15.91 2.06 7.84
C SER A 195 -14.48 2.64 7.83
N VAL A 196 -13.46 1.79 7.68
CA VAL A 196 -12.07 2.27 7.52
C VAL A 196 -11.85 2.88 6.13
N ALA A 197 -12.48 2.33 5.09
CA ALA A 197 -12.39 2.89 3.74
C ALA A 197 -12.91 4.33 3.68
N GLU A 198 -14.07 4.60 4.29
CA GLU A 198 -14.65 5.95 4.42
C GLU A 198 -13.65 6.92 5.07
N GLN A 199 -13.16 6.57 6.27
CA GLN A 199 -12.20 7.40 7.01
C GLN A 199 -10.91 7.65 6.22
N THR A 200 -10.39 6.62 5.55
CA THR A 200 -9.14 6.72 4.77
C THR A 200 -9.32 7.63 3.56
N LEU A 201 -10.45 7.50 2.86
CA LEU A 201 -10.77 8.31 1.68
C LEU A 201 -10.98 9.79 2.04
N GLU A 202 -11.64 10.07 3.17
CA GLU A 202 -11.83 11.41 3.71
C GLU A 202 -10.47 12.05 4.08
N ALA A 203 -9.65 11.34 4.86
CA ALA A 203 -8.32 11.81 5.26
C ALA A 203 -7.40 12.08 4.06
N SER A 204 -7.47 11.23 3.03
CA SER A 204 -6.62 11.34 1.84
C SER A 204 -7.00 12.48 0.89
N SER A 205 -8.03 13.28 1.21
CA SER A 205 -8.49 14.42 0.39
C SER A 205 -8.80 14.04 -1.06
N VAL A 206 -9.20 12.79 -1.31
CA VAL A 206 -9.57 12.31 -2.65
C VAL A 206 -10.93 12.92 -3.02
N PRO A 207 -11.14 13.38 -4.27
CA PRO A 207 -12.42 13.97 -4.68
C PRO A 207 -13.63 13.04 -4.45
N SER A 208 -14.77 13.60 -4.01
CA SER A 208 -15.98 12.85 -3.63
C SER A 208 -16.46 11.83 -4.67
N ARG A 209 -16.38 12.17 -5.96
CA ARG A 209 -16.74 11.24 -7.05
C ARG A 209 -16.00 9.90 -6.99
N PHE A 210 -14.73 9.91 -6.55
CA PHE A 210 -13.94 8.68 -6.42
C PHE A 210 -14.27 7.97 -5.12
N GLN A 211 -14.58 8.71 -4.05
CA GLN A 211 -15.05 8.12 -2.81
C GLN A 211 -16.35 7.34 -3.06
N GLU A 212 -17.34 7.98 -3.69
CA GLU A 212 -18.63 7.36 -4.06
C GLU A 212 -18.43 6.14 -4.98
N GLU A 213 -17.59 6.24 -6.02
CA GLU A 213 -17.27 5.13 -6.92
C GLU A 213 -16.66 3.93 -6.16
N VAL A 214 -15.76 4.21 -5.21
CA VAL A 214 -15.07 3.18 -4.44
C VAL A 214 -16.02 2.53 -3.44
N LEU A 215 -16.71 3.33 -2.62
CA LEU A 215 -17.60 2.84 -1.56
C LEU A 215 -18.75 2.01 -2.13
N SER A 216 -19.38 2.46 -3.22
CA SER A 216 -20.43 1.69 -3.90
C SER A 216 -19.95 0.30 -4.33
N ARG A 217 -18.70 0.17 -4.82
CA ARG A 217 -18.13 -1.16 -5.18
C ARG A 217 -17.82 -2.03 -3.96
N LEU A 218 -17.50 -1.43 -2.82
CA LEU A 218 -17.21 -2.15 -1.58
C LEU A 218 -18.50 -2.66 -0.92
N GLU A 219 -19.55 -1.83 -0.88
CA GLU A 219 -20.86 -2.17 -0.29
C GLU A 219 -21.53 -3.36 -0.97
N GLU A 220 -21.39 -3.49 -2.29
CA GLU A 220 -21.99 -4.58 -3.07
C GLU A 220 -21.39 -5.96 -2.76
N ARG A 221 -20.31 -6.04 -1.97
CA ARG A 221 -19.51 -7.26 -1.81
C ARG A 221 -19.22 -7.59 -0.35
N GLY A 222 -19.65 -8.77 0.09
CA GLY A 222 -19.16 -9.38 1.33
C GLY A 222 -17.69 -9.81 1.24
N LEU A 223 -17.01 -9.93 2.39
CA LEU A 223 -15.65 -10.46 2.45
C LEU A 223 -15.64 -11.95 2.07
N THR A 224 -14.82 -12.29 1.08
CA THR A 224 -14.56 -13.68 0.71
C THR A 224 -13.75 -14.39 1.80
N SER A 225 -13.83 -15.72 1.86
CA SER A 225 -12.98 -16.52 2.76
C SER A 225 -11.49 -16.22 2.55
N SER A 226 -11.05 -16.04 1.30
CA SER A 226 -9.66 -15.69 0.98
C SER A 226 -9.25 -14.32 1.54
N GLN A 227 -10.13 -13.33 1.52
CA GLN A 227 -9.88 -12.02 2.12
C GLN A 227 -9.84 -12.10 3.65
N LYS A 228 -10.73 -12.87 4.28
CA LYS A 228 -10.66 -13.11 5.74
C LYS A 228 -9.34 -13.78 6.15
N LYS A 229 -8.82 -14.71 5.35
CA LYS A 229 -7.49 -15.30 5.57
C LYS A 229 -6.38 -14.26 5.46
N LEU A 230 -6.45 -13.36 4.48
CA LEU A 230 -5.47 -12.26 4.35
C LEU A 230 -5.45 -11.40 5.61
N ILE A 231 -6.63 -10.96 6.09
CA ILE A 231 -6.77 -10.15 7.30
C ILE A 231 -6.17 -10.90 8.51
N PHE A 232 -6.45 -12.21 8.65
CA PHE A 232 -5.90 -13.02 9.73
C PHE A 232 -4.37 -13.11 9.67
N ASN A 233 -3.79 -13.29 8.49
CA ASN A 233 -2.33 -13.30 8.32
C ASN A 233 -1.68 -11.97 8.72
N TYR A 234 -2.32 -10.84 8.37
CA TYR A 234 -1.85 -9.52 8.79
C TYR A 234 -1.93 -9.33 10.30
N LYS A 235 -3.05 -9.73 10.91
CA LYS A 235 -3.21 -9.71 12.37
C LYS A 235 -2.10 -10.49 13.06
N LEU A 236 -1.78 -11.71 12.61
CA LEU A 236 -0.68 -12.49 13.18
C LEU A 236 0.66 -11.75 13.05
N THR A 237 0.94 -11.18 11.88
CA THR A 237 2.22 -10.49 11.63
C THR A 237 2.37 -9.20 12.45
N PHE A 238 1.27 -8.50 12.77
CA PHE A 238 1.32 -7.24 13.51
C PHE A 238 1.31 -7.42 15.04
N GLU A 239 0.86 -8.58 15.54
CA GLU A 239 0.75 -8.85 16.98
C GLU A 239 1.84 -9.81 17.51
N GLU A 240 2.76 -10.25 16.65
CA GLU A 240 3.97 -11.01 17.01
C GLU A 240 5.10 -10.09 17.50
#